data_AF-A0A8T0TA46-F1
#
_entry.id   AF-A0A8T0TA46-F1
#
_cell.length_a   1.000
_cell.length_b   1.000
_cell.length_c   1.000
_cell.angle_alpha   90.00
_cell.angle_beta   90.00
_cell.angle_gamma   90.00
#
_symmetry.space_group_name_H-M   'P 1'
#
loop_
_entity.id
_entity.type
_entity.pdbx_description
1 polymer ?
#
loop_
_entity_poly.entity_id
_entity_poly.type
_entity_poly.pdbx_seq_one_letter_code
_entity_poly.pdbx_strand_id
1 'polypeptide(L)'
;MGSSQTVYVDTLDREWKTKPYCRKHDNFALSHVKEWTLKPLPSGAAPRCTVNSTATAFVLSTGGFTGNPFHDYTDVLIPAFITAHHLGGEVQFLVSSYKSWWVNRYIQIFQQMSRHEVVDIDADDDVRCYRNVVVGPTFHRELGVDASKTPSGYSTADFRKMLRDAFGLERATATPSGDQWDIRRRPRLLIISRRPSRGRAFMNERAMADMAASLGFDVRIGEPDTSTDTSKFARLVNSCDVMVGVHGAGLTNMVFLPAGAVVVQVVPYGRLEWLARNTFAEPSAGMEVHYLEYAVQLDETTLSEQYPSDHPVLRDPMAIHKQGWNALKTTYLDKQNVRPHLGRLKNTFLQALKMLPHGRDD
;
A
#
# COMPACT_ATOMS: atom_id res chain seq x y z
N MET A 1 29.05 -10.02 -3.78
CA MET A 1 28.09 -9.66 -2.70
C MET A 1 27.63 -10.97 -2.06
N GLY A 2 27.30 -10.98 -0.77
CA GLY A 2 26.85 -12.17 -0.02
C GLY A 2 26.39 -11.77 1.39
N SER A 3 26.22 -12.74 2.30
CA SER A 3 25.72 -12.53 3.68
C SER A 3 26.49 -11.52 4.55
N SER A 4 27.68 -11.10 4.10
CA SER A 4 28.56 -10.12 4.77
C SER A 4 28.09 -8.65 4.69
N GLN A 5 26.93 -8.37 4.08
CA GLN A 5 26.41 -7.01 3.87
C GLN A 5 27.41 -6.06 3.19
N THR A 6 28.34 -6.64 2.41
CA THR A 6 29.40 -5.91 1.73
C THR A 6 29.27 -6.06 0.23
N VAL A 7 29.33 -4.93 -0.48
CA VAL A 7 29.34 -4.86 -1.94
C VAL A 7 30.67 -4.25 -2.37
N TYR A 8 31.46 -4.99 -3.13
CA TYR A 8 32.65 -4.44 -3.77
C TYR A 8 32.26 -3.86 -5.13
N VAL A 9 32.65 -2.61 -5.39
CA VAL A 9 32.34 -1.84 -6.59
C VAL A 9 33.64 -1.28 -7.15
N ASP A 10 33.87 -1.50 -8.44
CA ASP A 10 35.08 -1.06 -9.16
C ASP A 10 35.14 0.46 -9.36
N THR A 11 33.99 1.10 -9.59
CA THR A 11 33.87 2.55 -9.82
C THR A 11 33.87 3.40 -8.54
N LEU A 12 33.98 2.78 -7.36
CA LEU A 12 33.87 3.48 -6.09
C LEU A 12 35.25 3.85 -5.55
N ASP A 13 35.48 5.14 -5.23
CA ASP A 13 36.77 5.62 -4.72
C ASP A 13 36.93 5.48 -3.19
N ARG A 14 35.82 5.41 -2.46
CA ARG A 14 35.81 5.36 -0.98
C ARG A 14 34.67 4.52 -0.44
N GLU A 15 34.86 3.99 0.76
CA GLU A 15 33.80 3.27 1.47
C GLU A 15 32.55 4.15 1.67
N TRP A 16 31.38 3.58 1.41
CA TRP A 16 30.09 4.22 1.63
C TRP A 16 29.13 3.26 2.32
N LYS A 17 28.40 3.75 3.33
CA LYS A 17 27.42 2.99 4.09
C LYS A 17 26.01 3.47 3.80
N THR A 18 25.09 2.54 3.63
CA THR A 18 23.69 2.83 3.34
C THR A 18 22.78 1.74 3.88
N LYS A 19 21.56 2.09 4.21
CA LYS A 19 20.50 1.14 4.55
C LYS A 19 19.57 1.01 3.34
N PRO A 20 19.40 -0.17 2.72
CA PRO A 20 18.69 -0.31 1.45
C PRO A 20 17.16 -0.28 1.62
N TYR A 21 16.64 0.79 2.24
CA TYR A 21 15.24 1.05 2.52
C TYR A 21 14.83 2.44 2.00
N CYS A 22 13.56 2.63 1.68
CA CYS A 22 13.09 3.83 0.97
C CYS A 22 13.00 5.06 1.89
N ARG A 23 12.62 4.90 3.16
CA ARG A 23 12.46 5.99 4.15
C ARG A 23 13.80 6.35 4.79
N LYS A 24 14.67 7.06 4.06
CA LYS A 24 16.03 7.43 4.50
C LYS A 24 16.09 8.37 5.71
N HIS A 25 14.98 9.02 6.07
CA HIS A 25 14.90 9.99 7.17
C HIS A 25 14.12 9.47 8.38
N ASP A 26 13.61 8.23 8.35
CA ASP A 26 12.84 7.65 9.44
C ASP A 26 13.73 6.78 10.33
N ASN A 27 14.17 7.32 11.46
CA ASN A 27 15.07 6.63 12.38
C ASN A 27 14.48 5.34 12.96
N PHE A 28 13.16 5.29 13.16
CA PHE A 28 12.51 4.10 13.70
C PHE A 28 12.43 2.99 12.65
N ALA A 29 12.11 3.32 11.40
CA ALA A 29 12.16 2.35 10.31
C ALA A 29 13.59 1.83 10.14
N LEU A 30 14.57 2.74 10.11
CA LEU A 30 15.97 2.40 9.86
C LEU A 30 16.61 1.60 11.00
N SER A 31 16.12 1.66 12.25
CA SER A 31 16.63 0.81 13.32
C SER A 31 16.35 -0.69 13.09
N HIS A 32 15.39 -1.01 12.21
CA HIS A 32 15.02 -2.38 11.81
C HIS A 32 15.58 -2.77 10.43
N VAL A 33 16.52 -1.99 9.88
CA VAL A 33 17.15 -2.23 8.58
C VAL A 33 18.64 -2.40 8.76
N LYS A 34 19.18 -3.51 8.23
CA LYS A 34 20.62 -3.79 8.21
C LYS A 34 21.38 -2.75 7.39
N GLU A 35 22.52 -2.31 7.91
CA GLU A 35 23.41 -1.40 7.18
C GLU A 35 24.30 -2.20 6.23
N TRP A 36 24.43 -1.69 5.00
CA TRP A 36 25.24 -2.26 3.95
C TRP A 36 26.43 -1.36 3.67
N THR A 37 27.59 -1.98 3.44
CA THR A 37 28.85 -1.30 3.17
C THR A 37 29.28 -1.53 1.71
N LEU A 38 29.37 -0.46 0.94
CA LEU A 38 29.94 -0.46 -0.40
C LEU A 38 31.42 -0.10 -0.29
N LYS A 39 32.30 -0.90 -0.90
CA LYS A 39 33.75 -0.74 -0.84
C LYS A 39 34.36 -0.69 -2.25
N PRO A 40 35.43 0.07 -2.47
CA PRO A 40 36.25 -0.06 -3.67
C PRO A 40 36.70 -1.51 -3.86
N LEU A 41 36.74 -1.98 -5.11
CA LEU A 41 37.29 -3.31 -5.40
C LEU A 41 38.80 -3.32 -5.09
N PRO A 42 39.29 -4.20 -4.19
CA PRO A 42 40.70 -4.19 -3.81
C PRO A 42 41.57 -4.76 -4.93
N SER A 43 42.66 -4.04 -5.25
CA SER A 43 43.68 -4.48 -6.21
C SER A 43 44.40 -5.74 -5.71
N GLY A 44 43.92 -6.92 -6.11
CA GLY A 44 44.56 -8.23 -5.88
C GLY A 44 43.91 -9.17 -4.86
N ALA A 45 42.88 -8.72 -4.12
CA ALA A 45 42.18 -9.52 -3.10
C ALA A 45 40.65 -9.57 -3.29
N ALA A 46 40.17 -9.31 -4.51
CA ALA A 46 38.75 -9.42 -4.81
C ALA A 46 38.26 -10.86 -4.54
N PRO A 47 37.16 -11.04 -3.78
CA PRO A 47 36.57 -12.35 -3.58
C PRO A 47 36.28 -13.03 -4.92
N ARG A 48 36.66 -14.31 -5.05
CA ARG A 48 36.38 -15.08 -6.27
C ARG A 48 34.87 -15.26 -6.43
N CYS A 49 34.36 -14.96 -7.61
CA CYS A 49 32.97 -15.15 -7.95
C CYS A 49 32.62 -16.65 -7.92
N THR A 50 31.62 -17.00 -7.14
CA THR A 50 31.00 -18.35 -7.12
C THR A 50 29.81 -18.42 -8.06
N VAL A 51 29.06 -17.31 -8.17
CA VAL A 51 27.96 -17.13 -9.09
C VAL A 51 28.21 -15.88 -9.92
N ASN A 52 28.03 -15.99 -11.24
CA ASN A 52 28.11 -14.86 -12.15
C ASN A 52 26.74 -14.63 -12.77
N SER A 53 26.29 -13.37 -12.81
CA SER A 53 25.03 -12.97 -13.42
C SER A 53 25.21 -11.75 -14.30
N THR A 54 24.54 -11.74 -15.44
CA THR A 54 24.47 -10.59 -16.35
C THR A 54 23.41 -9.58 -15.95
N ALA A 55 22.50 -9.94 -15.04
CA ALA A 55 21.46 -9.07 -14.53
C ALA A 55 22.04 -7.90 -13.73
N THR A 56 21.21 -6.87 -13.50
CA THR A 56 21.52 -5.86 -12.49
C THR A 56 21.18 -6.41 -11.10
N ALA A 57 22.12 -6.41 -10.16
CA ALA A 57 21.80 -6.69 -8.76
C ALA A 57 21.00 -5.54 -8.16
N PHE A 58 19.92 -5.84 -7.47
CA PHE A 58 19.16 -4.86 -6.73
C PHE A 58 19.01 -5.28 -5.26
N VAL A 59 19.80 -4.65 -4.41
CA VAL A 59 19.71 -4.84 -2.95
C VAL A 59 18.59 -3.97 -2.39
N LEU A 60 17.57 -4.59 -1.81
CA LEU A 60 16.53 -3.91 -1.04
C LEU A 60 16.31 -4.60 0.31
N SER A 61 15.75 -3.89 1.28
CA SER A 61 15.40 -4.46 2.57
C SER A 61 13.90 -4.63 2.74
N THR A 62 13.49 -5.81 3.21
CA THR A 62 12.15 -6.04 3.77
C THR A 62 12.13 -5.79 5.28
N GLY A 63 13.04 -4.98 5.82
CA GLY A 63 13.05 -4.50 7.20
C GLY A 63 12.02 -3.39 7.45
N GLY A 64 12.31 -2.49 8.39
CA GLY A 64 11.46 -1.32 8.63
C GLY A 64 10.03 -1.67 9.03
N PHE A 65 9.05 -1.16 8.30
CA PHE A 65 7.63 -1.24 8.66
C PHE A 65 6.82 -2.34 7.96
N THR A 66 7.47 -3.23 7.20
CA THR A 66 6.80 -4.35 6.52
C THR A 66 5.94 -5.18 7.48
N GLY A 67 4.82 -5.70 6.99
CA GLY A 67 3.86 -6.51 7.73
C GLY A 67 2.49 -5.88 7.90
N ASN A 68 2.28 -4.71 7.30
CA ASN A 68 0.94 -4.21 7.02
C ASN A 68 0.87 -3.76 5.55
N PRO A 69 -0.27 -3.94 4.86
CA PRO A 69 -0.39 -3.61 3.44
C PRO A 69 0.04 -2.18 3.10
N PHE A 70 -0.22 -1.17 3.93
CA PHE A 70 0.22 0.19 3.61
C PHE A 70 1.74 0.29 3.44
N HIS A 71 2.51 -0.22 4.41
CA HIS A 71 3.98 -0.16 4.32
C HIS A 71 4.54 -1.20 3.35
N ASP A 72 3.88 -2.35 3.17
CA ASP A 72 4.29 -3.34 2.16
C ASP A 72 4.31 -2.71 0.75
N TYR A 73 3.26 -1.98 0.39
CA TYR A 73 3.16 -1.31 -0.90
C TYR A 73 4.01 -0.05 -0.97
N THR A 74 3.84 0.87 -0.02
CA THR A 74 4.52 2.17 -0.05
C THR A 74 6.02 2.06 0.14
N ASP A 75 6.48 1.22 1.08
CA ASP A 75 7.87 1.24 1.50
C ASP A 75 8.74 0.26 0.72
N VAL A 76 8.13 -0.75 0.09
CA VAL A 76 8.85 -1.83 -0.60
C VAL A 76 8.39 -2.03 -2.04
N LEU A 77 7.13 -2.40 -2.30
CA LEU A 77 6.72 -2.85 -3.65
C LEU A 77 6.71 -1.73 -4.69
N ILE A 78 6.18 -0.55 -4.35
CA ILE A 78 6.20 0.62 -5.26
C ILE A 78 7.63 1.13 -5.47
N PRO A 79 8.45 1.33 -4.42
CA PRO A 79 9.86 1.70 -4.58
C PRO A 79 10.68 0.68 -5.38
N ALA A 80 10.40 -0.62 -5.21
CA ALA A 80 11.00 -1.66 -6.02
C ALA A 80 10.60 -1.52 -7.50
N PHE A 81 9.31 -1.31 -7.79
CA PHE A 81 8.82 -1.04 -9.14
C PHE A 81 9.49 0.19 -9.76
N ILE A 82 9.53 1.32 -9.04
CA ILE A 82 10.20 2.55 -9.49
C ILE A 82 11.66 2.29 -9.84
N THR A 83 12.34 1.45 -9.07
CA THR A 83 13.76 1.20 -9.31
C THR A 83 13.98 0.21 -10.45
N ALA A 84 13.14 -0.82 -10.54
CA ALA A 84 13.37 -1.99 -11.39
C ALA A 84 12.70 -1.93 -12.76
N HIS A 85 11.60 -1.19 -12.93
CA HIS A 85 10.74 -1.32 -14.11
C HIS A 85 11.47 -1.06 -15.44
N HIS A 86 12.34 -0.06 -15.47
CA HIS A 86 13.13 0.29 -16.67
C HIS A 86 14.16 -0.78 -17.08
N LEU A 87 14.46 -1.75 -16.20
CA LEU A 87 15.40 -2.84 -16.46
C LEU A 87 14.75 -4.01 -17.22
N GLY A 88 13.44 -3.94 -17.52
CA GLY A 88 12.77 -4.89 -18.42
C GLY A 88 12.80 -6.36 -17.96
N GLY A 89 12.94 -6.59 -16.66
CA GLY A 89 13.06 -7.93 -16.06
C GLY A 89 14.50 -8.40 -15.82
N GLU A 90 15.51 -7.71 -16.35
CA GLU A 90 16.94 -8.04 -16.22
C GLU A 90 17.55 -7.49 -14.91
N VAL A 91 16.88 -7.79 -13.81
CA VAL A 91 17.24 -7.36 -12.46
C VAL A 91 17.07 -8.51 -11.49
N GLN A 92 18.04 -8.79 -10.63
CA GLN A 92 17.91 -9.80 -9.59
C GLN A 92 17.73 -9.14 -8.22
N PHE A 93 16.62 -9.43 -7.56
CA PHE A 93 16.32 -8.89 -6.24
C PHE A 93 17.11 -9.65 -5.17
N LEU A 94 17.99 -8.92 -4.48
CA LEU A 94 18.78 -9.40 -3.34
C LEU A 94 18.16 -8.81 -2.07
N VAL A 95 17.32 -9.59 -1.39
CA VAL A 95 16.45 -9.10 -0.31
C VAL A 95 17.10 -9.29 1.04
N SER A 96 17.43 -8.19 1.72
CA SER A 96 18.01 -8.16 3.07
C SER A 96 16.94 -7.91 4.15
N SER A 97 17.25 -8.26 5.39
CA SER A 97 16.25 -8.42 6.47
C SER A 97 15.11 -9.32 5.99
N TYR A 98 15.49 -10.47 5.41
CA TYR A 98 14.60 -11.34 4.65
C TYR A 98 13.48 -11.91 5.53
N LYS A 99 12.26 -11.89 5.01
CA LYS A 99 11.07 -12.47 5.65
C LYS A 99 10.40 -13.42 4.66
N SER A 100 10.65 -14.72 4.79
CA SER A 100 10.14 -15.74 3.86
C SER A 100 8.63 -15.67 3.66
N TRP A 101 7.85 -15.53 4.74
CA TRP A 101 6.41 -15.38 4.68
C TRP A 101 5.95 -14.14 3.89
N TRP A 102 6.74 -13.05 3.94
CA TRP A 102 6.40 -11.79 3.26
C TRP A 102 6.72 -11.88 1.78
N VAL A 103 7.90 -12.40 1.43
CA VAL A 103 8.31 -12.61 0.03
C VAL A 103 7.37 -13.60 -0.65
N ASN A 104 7.02 -14.71 0.01
CA ASN A 104 6.05 -15.68 -0.50
C ASN A 104 4.67 -15.05 -0.75
N ARG A 105 4.22 -14.14 0.13
CA ARG A 105 2.95 -13.42 -0.06
C ARG A 105 2.93 -12.59 -1.34
N TYR A 106 4.05 -11.94 -1.68
CA TYR A 106 4.14 -11.00 -2.80
C TYR A 106 4.97 -11.54 -3.98
N ILE A 107 5.26 -12.83 -4.02
CA ILE A 107 6.17 -13.42 -5.02
C ILE A 107 5.67 -13.19 -6.46
N GLN A 108 4.35 -13.23 -6.66
CA GLN A 108 3.73 -12.96 -7.96
C GLN A 108 4.02 -11.54 -8.46
N ILE A 109 4.19 -10.56 -7.56
CA ILE A 109 4.56 -9.19 -7.93
C ILE A 109 6.04 -9.11 -8.32
N PHE A 110 6.93 -9.77 -7.55
CA PHE A 110 8.36 -9.83 -7.90
C PHE A 110 8.59 -10.49 -9.26
N GLN A 111 7.84 -11.55 -9.57
CA GLN A 111 7.89 -12.26 -10.85
C GLN A 111 7.44 -11.39 -12.04
N GLN A 112 6.65 -10.34 -11.82
CA GLN A 112 6.35 -9.36 -12.88
C GLN A 112 7.49 -8.36 -13.09
N MET A 113 8.30 -8.08 -12.07
CA MET A 113 9.41 -7.13 -12.15
C MET A 113 10.74 -7.76 -12.58
N SER A 114 10.89 -9.08 -12.47
CA SER A 114 12.14 -9.80 -12.70
C SER A 114 11.92 -11.16 -13.34
N ARG A 115 12.84 -11.53 -14.24
CA ARG A 115 12.97 -12.88 -14.81
C ARG A 115 13.86 -13.81 -13.97
N HIS A 116 14.46 -13.27 -12.91
CA HIS A 116 15.37 -13.97 -12.02
C HIS A 116 14.69 -14.27 -10.68
N GLU A 117 15.21 -15.27 -9.98
CA GLU A 117 14.75 -15.59 -8.62
C GLU A 117 15.06 -14.44 -7.64
N VAL A 118 14.19 -14.31 -6.64
CA VAL A 118 14.43 -13.45 -5.47
C VAL A 118 15.36 -14.20 -4.52
N VAL A 119 16.49 -13.57 -4.17
CA VAL A 119 17.51 -14.19 -3.31
C VAL A 119 17.37 -13.66 -1.88
N ASP A 120 17.33 -14.56 -0.90
CA ASP A 120 17.59 -14.25 0.50
C ASP A 120 19.09 -13.99 0.66
N ILE A 121 19.49 -12.72 0.57
CA ILE A 121 20.90 -12.35 0.63
C ILE A 121 21.48 -12.45 2.05
N ASP A 122 20.62 -12.54 3.08
CA ASP A 122 21.08 -12.66 4.46
C ASP A 122 21.60 -14.07 4.78
N ALA A 123 21.12 -15.08 4.04
CA ALA A 123 21.50 -16.49 4.16
C ALA A 123 22.31 -17.01 2.95
N ASP A 124 22.85 -16.09 2.14
CA ASP A 124 23.59 -16.42 0.91
C ASP A 124 25.09 -16.60 1.20
N ASP A 125 25.56 -17.85 1.09
CA ASP A 125 26.96 -18.21 1.25
C ASP A 125 27.79 -18.00 -0.03
N ASP A 126 27.12 -17.68 -1.14
CA ASP A 126 27.77 -17.41 -2.42
C ASP A 126 28.38 -15.99 -2.48
N VAL A 127 29.53 -15.89 -3.13
CA VAL A 127 30.03 -14.63 -3.68
C VAL A 127 29.42 -14.42 -5.06
N ARG A 128 28.42 -13.55 -5.14
CA ARG A 128 27.76 -13.20 -6.40
C ARG A 128 28.40 -11.99 -7.07
N CYS A 129 28.65 -12.11 -8.36
CA CYS A 129 29.21 -11.07 -9.21
C CYS A 129 28.23 -10.64 -10.30
N TYR A 130 28.05 -9.33 -10.43
CA TYR A 130 27.12 -8.68 -11.33
C TYR A 130 27.85 -7.57 -12.09
N ARG A 131 27.33 -7.19 -13.26
CA ARG A 131 27.85 -6.06 -14.03
C ARG A 131 27.43 -4.72 -13.44
N ASN A 132 26.24 -4.65 -12.85
CA ASN A 132 25.66 -3.44 -12.28
C ASN A 132 25.01 -3.76 -10.94
N VAL A 133 24.95 -2.76 -10.06
CA VAL A 133 24.28 -2.87 -8.77
C VAL A 133 23.51 -1.60 -8.43
N VAL A 134 22.32 -1.78 -7.86
CA VAL A 134 21.55 -0.74 -7.19
C VAL A 134 21.40 -1.13 -5.72
N VAL A 135 21.77 -0.23 -4.79
CA VAL A 135 21.66 -0.47 -3.35
C VAL A 135 20.65 0.49 -2.73
N GLY A 136 19.46 -0.02 -2.48
CA GLY A 136 18.32 0.70 -1.92
C GLY A 136 17.35 1.20 -2.98
N PRO A 137 16.04 1.20 -2.68
CA PRO A 137 15.02 1.57 -3.64
C PRO A 137 14.78 3.09 -3.69
N THR A 138 14.31 3.57 -4.84
CA THR A 138 13.86 4.95 -5.05
C THR A 138 12.46 5.18 -4.51
N PHE A 139 12.28 6.22 -3.70
CA PHE A 139 10.98 6.64 -3.14
C PHE A 139 10.50 7.93 -3.79
N HIS A 140 9.25 7.97 -4.25
CA HIS A 140 8.63 9.19 -4.78
C HIS A 140 7.67 9.82 -3.77
N ARG A 141 6.63 9.08 -3.37
CA ARG A 141 5.56 9.51 -2.47
C ARG A 141 4.77 8.30 -1.96
N GLU A 142 3.92 8.51 -0.95
CA GLU A 142 3.02 7.49 -0.43
C GLU A 142 2.14 6.92 -1.56
N LEU A 143 2.08 5.59 -1.68
CA LEU A 143 1.27 4.85 -2.68
C LEU A 143 1.31 5.39 -4.13
N GLY A 144 2.42 6.02 -4.56
CA GLY A 144 2.44 6.68 -5.86
C GLY A 144 3.80 6.72 -6.55
N VAL A 145 3.74 6.70 -7.88
CA VAL A 145 4.87 6.88 -8.78
C VAL A 145 4.74 8.25 -9.46
N ASP A 146 5.74 9.09 -9.27
CA ASP A 146 5.91 10.35 -10.00
C ASP A 146 6.50 10.12 -11.40
N ALA A 147 5.66 10.10 -12.43
CA ALA A 147 6.07 9.83 -13.81
C ALA A 147 7.19 10.77 -14.31
N SER A 148 7.21 12.03 -13.86
CA SER A 148 8.23 13.02 -14.25
C SER A 148 9.64 12.68 -13.77
N LYS A 149 9.77 11.79 -12.77
CA LYS A 149 11.04 11.35 -12.17
C LYS A 149 11.49 9.98 -12.66
N THR A 150 10.72 9.35 -13.56
CA THR A 150 11.03 8.00 -14.05
C THR A 150 11.76 8.05 -15.39
N PRO A 151 12.68 7.10 -15.67
CA PRO A 151 13.47 7.11 -16.92
C PRO A 151 12.64 7.07 -18.22
N SER A 152 11.43 6.49 -18.19
CA SER A 152 10.58 6.29 -19.37
C SER A 152 9.15 6.77 -19.19
N GLY A 153 8.90 7.61 -18.18
CA GLY A 153 7.57 8.21 -17.94
C GLY A 153 6.50 7.27 -17.36
N TYR A 154 6.88 6.09 -16.84
CA TYR A 154 5.92 5.18 -16.22
C TYR A 154 5.37 5.73 -14.89
N SER A 155 4.17 5.31 -14.54
CA SER A 155 3.31 5.98 -13.57
C SER A 155 2.69 5.00 -12.57
N THR A 156 1.84 5.52 -11.68
CA THR A 156 1.05 4.68 -10.76
C THR A 156 0.07 3.78 -11.53
N ALA A 157 -0.42 4.21 -12.69
CA ALA A 157 -1.27 3.40 -13.56
C ALA A 157 -0.51 2.18 -14.11
N ASP A 158 0.77 2.33 -14.47
CA ASP A 158 1.62 1.23 -14.92
C ASP A 158 1.92 0.23 -13.81
N PHE A 159 2.19 0.72 -12.59
CA PHE A 159 2.31 -0.14 -11.41
C PHE A 159 1.04 -0.95 -11.19
N ARG A 160 -0.13 -0.31 -11.29
CA ARG A 160 -1.42 -1.01 -11.16
C ARG A 160 -1.68 -1.99 -12.29
N LYS A 161 -1.29 -1.68 -13.53
CA LYS A 161 -1.34 -2.64 -14.63
C LYS A 161 -0.52 -3.88 -14.30
N MET A 162 0.71 -3.70 -13.81
CA MET A 162 1.55 -4.82 -13.37
C MET A 162 0.89 -5.64 -12.26
N LEU A 163 0.22 -4.99 -11.29
CA LEU A 163 -0.56 -5.73 -10.27
C LEU A 163 -1.71 -6.53 -10.87
N ARG A 164 -2.39 -5.99 -11.89
CA ARG A 164 -3.43 -6.74 -12.61
C ARG A 164 -2.84 -7.96 -13.31
N ASP A 165 -1.69 -7.81 -13.95
CA ASP A 165 -0.99 -8.91 -14.63
C ASP A 165 -0.53 -9.98 -13.60
N ALA A 166 0.00 -9.56 -12.44
CA ALA A 166 0.45 -10.45 -11.36
C ALA A 166 -0.66 -11.35 -10.82
N PHE A 167 -1.87 -10.81 -10.67
CA PHE A 167 -3.00 -11.50 -10.03
C PHE A 167 -4.09 -11.91 -11.02
N GLY A 168 -3.90 -11.72 -12.33
CA GLY A 168 -4.89 -12.00 -13.37
C GLY A 168 -6.21 -11.26 -13.14
N LEU A 169 -6.13 -9.95 -12.88
CA LEU A 169 -7.29 -9.09 -12.62
C LEU A 169 -7.85 -8.54 -13.93
N GLU A 170 -9.07 -8.92 -14.27
CA GLU A 170 -9.67 -8.65 -15.59
C GLU A 170 -10.15 -7.20 -15.75
N ARG A 171 -10.57 -6.52 -14.68
CA ARG A 171 -11.17 -5.18 -14.80
C ARG A 171 -10.10 -4.09 -14.74
N ALA A 172 -9.77 -3.54 -15.90
CA ALA A 172 -8.98 -2.32 -15.98
C ALA A 172 -9.79 -1.07 -15.57
N THR A 173 -11.08 -1.03 -15.94
CA THR A 173 -11.97 0.12 -15.76
C THR A 173 -13.27 -0.26 -15.06
N ALA A 174 -13.85 0.68 -14.31
CA ALA A 174 -15.10 0.55 -13.57
C ALA A 174 -16.32 0.64 -14.49
N THR A 175 -16.10 0.80 -15.80
CA THR A 175 -17.14 0.77 -16.82
C THR A 175 -17.99 -0.50 -16.68
N PRO A 176 -19.31 -0.41 -16.86
CA PRO A 176 -20.18 -1.58 -16.87
C PRO A 176 -19.71 -2.57 -17.96
N SER A 177 -19.29 -3.78 -17.58
CA SER A 177 -18.88 -4.82 -18.54
C SER A 177 -20.07 -5.60 -19.08
N GLY A 178 -20.60 -5.29 -20.26
CA GLY A 178 -21.75 -6.00 -20.88
C GLY A 178 -22.77 -5.05 -21.52
N ASP A 179 -23.99 -5.53 -21.76
CA ASP A 179 -25.07 -4.72 -22.35
C ASP A 179 -25.33 -3.46 -21.52
N GLN A 180 -25.11 -2.31 -22.14
CA GLN A 180 -25.25 -0.98 -21.53
C GLN A 180 -26.69 -0.68 -21.10
N TRP A 181 -27.66 -1.47 -21.58
CA TRP A 181 -29.10 -1.31 -21.36
C TRP A 181 -29.66 -2.21 -20.25
N ASP A 182 -28.83 -3.00 -19.56
CA ASP A 182 -29.31 -3.81 -18.43
C ASP A 182 -29.54 -2.94 -17.18
N ILE A 183 -30.76 -2.42 -17.08
CA ILE A 183 -31.29 -1.67 -15.92
C ILE A 183 -31.26 -2.45 -14.60
N ARG A 184 -31.03 -3.77 -14.61
CA ARG A 184 -30.93 -4.60 -13.40
C ARG A 184 -29.52 -4.61 -12.82
N ARG A 185 -28.54 -4.05 -13.53
CA ARG A 185 -27.15 -4.08 -13.10
C ARG A 185 -26.88 -3.09 -11.97
N ARG A 186 -26.50 -3.64 -10.84
CA ARG A 186 -26.19 -2.89 -9.61
C ARG A 186 -24.68 -2.67 -9.49
N PRO A 187 -24.20 -1.43 -9.24
CA PRO A 187 -22.81 -1.19 -8.88
C PRO A 187 -22.41 -2.00 -7.65
N ARG A 188 -21.20 -2.56 -7.65
CA ARG A 188 -20.70 -3.39 -6.56
C ARG A 188 -20.00 -2.53 -5.51
N LEU A 189 -20.49 -2.58 -4.28
CA LEU A 189 -19.91 -1.87 -3.14
C LEU A 189 -19.25 -2.87 -2.18
N LEU A 190 -17.97 -2.68 -1.90
CA LEU A 190 -17.23 -3.44 -0.90
C LEU A 190 -17.06 -2.65 0.39
N ILE A 191 -17.51 -3.20 1.50
CA ILE A 191 -17.19 -2.72 2.84
C ILE A 191 -15.96 -3.47 3.34
N ILE A 192 -14.88 -2.74 3.63
CA ILE A 192 -13.68 -3.28 4.26
C ILE A 192 -13.92 -3.39 5.76
N SER A 193 -14.23 -4.60 6.20
CA SER A 193 -14.49 -4.93 7.60
C SER A 193 -13.20 -5.10 8.39
N ARG A 194 -13.30 -4.92 9.71
CA ARG A 194 -12.19 -5.04 10.66
C ARG A 194 -12.71 -5.57 11.99
N ARG A 195 -11.91 -6.40 12.65
CA ARG A 195 -12.23 -6.90 13.99
C ARG A 195 -12.28 -5.73 15.00
N PRO A 196 -13.36 -5.57 15.77
CA PRO A 196 -13.50 -4.48 16.75
C PRO A 196 -12.36 -4.40 17.78
N SER A 197 -11.74 -5.52 18.12
CA SER A 197 -10.61 -5.59 19.06
C SER A 197 -9.31 -4.96 18.53
N ARG A 198 -9.22 -4.67 17.23
CA ARG A 198 -8.05 -4.03 16.60
C ARG A 198 -8.25 -2.53 16.32
N GLY A 199 -9.38 -1.97 16.75
CA GLY A 199 -9.78 -0.60 16.47
C GLY A 199 -10.17 -0.36 15.01
N ARG A 200 -10.83 0.78 14.78
CA ARG A 200 -11.30 1.28 13.48
C ARG A 200 -12.27 0.33 12.78
N ALA A 201 -13.05 -0.42 13.53
CA ALA A 201 -14.14 -1.23 13.01
C ALA A 201 -15.43 -0.41 12.87
N PHE A 202 -16.29 -0.84 11.95
CA PHE A 202 -17.66 -0.35 11.85
C PHE A 202 -18.55 -1.06 12.87
N MET A 203 -19.15 -0.30 13.78
CA MET A 203 -20.05 -0.84 14.81
C MET A 203 -21.48 -1.10 14.30
N ASN A 204 -21.82 -0.61 13.11
CA ASN A 204 -23.11 -0.73 12.46
C ASN A 204 -23.01 -1.23 11.01
N GLU A 205 -22.01 -2.08 10.73
CA GLU A 205 -21.69 -2.59 9.39
C GLU A 205 -22.89 -3.21 8.66
N ARG A 206 -23.70 -4.02 9.35
CA ARG A 206 -24.91 -4.62 8.78
C ARG A 206 -25.91 -3.56 8.32
N ALA A 207 -26.13 -2.54 9.14
CA ALA A 207 -27.05 -1.45 8.79
C ALA A 207 -26.50 -0.58 7.66
N MET A 208 -25.18 -0.40 7.57
CA MET A 208 -24.54 0.24 6.42
C MET A 208 -24.77 -0.57 5.14
N ALA A 209 -24.63 -1.89 5.20
CA ALA A 209 -24.86 -2.77 4.06
C ALA A 209 -26.33 -2.76 3.61
N ASP A 210 -27.28 -2.86 4.54
CA ASP A 210 -28.71 -2.79 4.25
C ASP A 210 -29.09 -1.44 3.62
N MET A 211 -28.53 -0.35 4.15
CA MET A 211 -28.71 1.00 3.60
C MET A 211 -28.14 1.10 2.17
N ALA A 212 -26.90 0.65 1.93
CA ALA A 212 -26.31 0.67 0.60
C ALA A 212 -27.11 -0.21 -0.39
N ALA A 213 -27.58 -1.38 0.02
CA ALA A 213 -28.43 -2.24 -0.81
C ALA A 213 -29.74 -1.54 -1.18
N SER A 214 -30.34 -0.77 -0.27
CA SER A 214 -31.54 0.03 -0.56
C SER A 214 -31.30 1.16 -1.58
N LEU A 215 -30.05 1.59 -1.78
CA LEU A 215 -29.65 2.55 -2.82
C LEU A 215 -29.37 1.89 -4.17
N GLY A 216 -29.49 0.56 -4.26
CA GLY A 216 -29.26 -0.20 -5.49
C GLY A 216 -27.84 -0.73 -5.67
N PHE A 217 -27.00 -0.76 -4.63
CA PHE A 217 -25.72 -1.45 -4.68
C PHE A 217 -25.88 -2.98 -4.53
N ASP A 218 -24.99 -3.75 -5.15
CA ASP A 218 -24.68 -5.13 -4.75
C ASP A 218 -23.55 -5.06 -3.71
N VAL A 219 -23.89 -5.33 -2.45
CA VAL A 219 -22.99 -5.09 -1.32
C VAL A 219 -22.26 -6.37 -0.92
N ARG A 220 -20.95 -6.27 -0.80
CA ARG A 220 -20.08 -7.31 -0.21
C ARG A 220 -19.35 -6.74 0.99
N ILE A 221 -19.13 -7.59 1.98
CA ILE A 221 -18.30 -7.28 3.14
C ILE A 221 -17.06 -8.17 3.04
N GLY A 222 -15.87 -7.57 3.10
CA GLY A 222 -14.60 -8.29 3.07
C GLY A 222 -13.74 -7.89 4.25
N GLU A 223 -13.26 -8.88 5.00
CA GLU A 223 -12.29 -8.68 6.09
C GLU A 223 -10.90 -9.11 5.62
N PRO A 224 -10.02 -8.19 5.18
CA PRO A 224 -8.63 -8.52 4.91
C PRO A 224 -7.89 -8.75 6.23
N ASP A 225 -7.41 -9.96 6.46
CA ASP A 225 -6.53 -10.31 7.58
C ASP A 225 -5.18 -10.87 7.11
N THR A 226 -4.32 -11.19 8.07
CA THR A 226 -2.95 -11.68 7.80
C THR A 226 -2.89 -13.05 7.13
N SER A 227 -3.97 -13.82 7.16
CA SER A 227 -4.08 -15.12 6.50
C SER A 227 -4.78 -15.06 5.14
N THR A 228 -5.31 -13.89 4.79
CA THR A 228 -6.04 -13.70 3.54
C THR A 228 -5.10 -13.83 2.34
N ASP A 229 -5.50 -14.69 1.41
CA ASP A 229 -4.86 -14.84 0.11
C ASP A 229 -4.95 -13.52 -0.67
N THR A 230 -3.78 -12.92 -0.93
CA THR A 230 -3.68 -11.62 -1.60
C THR A 230 -4.31 -11.64 -3.00
N SER A 231 -4.15 -12.73 -3.76
CA SER A 231 -4.76 -12.84 -5.10
C SER A 231 -6.28 -12.89 -5.01
N LYS A 232 -6.84 -13.68 -4.10
CA LYS A 232 -8.30 -13.78 -3.92
C LYS A 232 -8.90 -12.44 -3.50
N PHE A 233 -8.26 -11.74 -2.55
CA PHE A 233 -8.76 -10.44 -2.10
C PHE A 233 -8.59 -9.37 -3.17
N ALA A 234 -7.49 -9.38 -3.93
CA ALA A 234 -7.29 -8.49 -5.07
C ALA A 234 -8.39 -8.68 -6.13
N ARG A 235 -8.80 -9.93 -6.43
CA ARG A 235 -9.94 -10.20 -7.33
C ARG A 235 -11.26 -9.67 -6.79
N LEU A 236 -11.53 -9.84 -5.50
CA LEU A 236 -12.72 -9.27 -4.86
C LEU A 236 -12.75 -7.75 -5.02
N VAL A 237 -11.64 -7.07 -4.70
CA VAL A 237 -11.56 -5.60 -4.78
C VAL A 237 -11.63 -5.12 -6.23
N ASN A 238 -10.94 -5.77 -7.15
CA ASN A 238 -11.00 -5.45 -8.59
C ASN A 238 -12.40 -5.62 -9.18
N SER A 239 -13.21 -6.50 -8.58
CA SER A 239 -14.60 -6.64 -8.94
C SER A 239 -15.44 -5.43 -8.50
N CYS A 240 -15.04 -4.63 -7.52
CA CYS A 240 -15.92 -3.59 -6.98
C CYS A 240 -15.83 -2.26 -7.76
N ASP A 241 -16.93 -1.51 -7.71
CA ASP A 241 -17.04 -0.17 -8.30
C ASP A 241 -16.91 0.91 -7.21
N VAL A 242 -17.33 0.58 -5.99
CA VAL A 242 -17.14 1.41 -4.80
C VAL A 242 -16.50 0.58 -3.69
N MET A 243 -15.52 1.13 -2.99
CA MET A 243 -14.95 0.51 -1.79
C MET A 243 -15.00 1.50 -0.64
N VAL A 244 -15.56 1.10 0.50
CA VAL A 244 -15.63 1.91 1.72
C VAL A 244 -14.88 1.23 2.86
N GLY A 245 -14.10 2.00 3.61
CA GLY A 245 -13.37 1.48 4.76
C GLY A 245 -12.90 2.59 5.69
N VAL A 246 -12.74 2.26 6.96
CA VAL A 246 -12.11 3.17 7.92
C VAL A 246 -10.62 3.29 7.64
N HIS A 247 -10.07 4.51 7.78
CA HIS A 247 -8.64 4.78 7.61
C HIS A 247 -7.75 3.68 8.23
N GLY A 248 -6.85 3.13 7.42
CA GLY A 248 -5.85 2.18 7.87
C GLY A 248 -5.41 1.23 6.77
N ALA A 249 -4.54 0.29 7.12
CA ALA A 249 -3.86 -0.59 6.17
C ALA A 249 -4.80 -1.40 5.25
N GLY A 250 -6.01 -1.73 5.70
CA GLY A 250 -6.99 -2.42 4.87
C GLY A 250 -7.45 -1.60 3.65
N LEU A 251 -7.43 -0.28 3.75
CA LEU A 251 -7.84 0.61 2.66
C LEU A 251 -6.81 0.67 1.52
N THR A 252 -5.56 0.28 1.77
CA THR A 252 -4.50 0.15 0.74
C THR A 252 -4.91 -0.77 -0.40
N ASN A 253 -5.84 -1.70 -0.17
CA ASN A 253 -6.39 -2.55 -1.22
C ASN A 253 -7.02 -1.76 -2.39
N MET A 254 -7.26 -0.45 -2.24
CA MET A 254 -7.65 0.43 -3.35
C MET A 254 -6.71 0.37 -4.57
N VAL A 255 -5.46 -0.06 -4.40
CA VAL A 255 -4.53 -0.30 -5.52
C VAL A 255 -5.07 -1.31 -6.54
N PHE A 256 -6.01 -2.17 -6.14
CA PHE A 256 -6.64 -3.18 -7.00
C PHE A 256 -7.96 -2.74 -7.62
N LEU A 257 -8.51 -1.59 -7.20
CA LEU A 257 -9.74 -1.08 -7.80
C LEU A 257 -9.52 -0.83 -9.31
N PRO A 258 -10.56 -0.97 -10.13
CA PRO A 258 -10.47 -0.56 -11.52
C PRO A 258 -10.45 0.98 -11.63
N ALA A 259 -9.90 1.53 -12.72
CA ALA A 259 -9.91 2.96 -12.99
C ALA A 259 -11.37 3.48 -13.14
N GLY A 260 -11.67 4.65 -12.58
CA GLY A 260 -13.03 5.21 -12.48
C GLY A 260 -13.86 4.67 -11.31
N ALA A 261 -13.33 3.74 -10.50
CA ALA A 261 -13.97 3.33 -9.26
C ALA A 261 -13.91 4.45 -8.21
N VAL A 262 -14.67 4.29 -7.12
CA VAL A 262 -14.70 5.24 -6.00
C VAL A 262 -14.18 4.57 -4.73
N VAL A 263 -13.23 5.21 -4.05
CA VAL A 263 -12.87 4.89 -2.66
C VAL A 263 -13.53 5.88 -1.71
N VAL A 264 -14.25 5.38 -0.72
CA VAL A 264 -14.83 6.16 0.39
C VAL A 264 -14.00 5.89 1.63
N GLN A 265 -13.22 6.88 2.04
CA GLN A 265 -12.43 6.81 3.26
C GLN A 265 -13.24 7.35 4.44
N VAL A 266 -13.54 6.48 5.40
CA VAL A 266 -14.10 6.89 6.69
C VAL A 266 -12.93 7.31 7.59
N VAL A 267 -12.83 8.61 7.88
CA VAL A 267 -11.77 9.19 8.70
C VAL A 267 -12.21 9.15 10.17
N PRO A 268 -11.48 8.43 11.05
CA PRO A 268 -11.80 8.36 12.46
C PRO A 268 -11.81 9.74 13.12
N TYR A 269 -12.49 9.85 14.26
CA TYR A 269 -12.54 11.07 15.04
C TYR A 269 -11.13 11.48 15.51
N GLY A 270 -10.88 12.78 15.69
CA GLY A 270 -9.62 13.27 16.27
C GLY A 270 -8.75 14.08 15.32
N ARG A 271 -9.34 14.76 14.33
CA ARG A 271 -8.66 15.68 13.39
C ARG A 271 -7.53 14.99 12.59
N LEU A 272 -7.90 13.90 11.92
CA LEU A 272 -6.98 13.05 11.16
C LEU A 272 -7.02 13.31 9.65
N GLU A 273 -7.60 14.44 9.21
CA GLU A 273 -7.79 14.77 7.79
C GLU A 273 -6.44 14.89 7.06
N TRP A 274 -5.41 15.44 7.72
CA TRP A 274 -4.06 15.51 7.16
C TRP A 274 -3.48 14.11 6.86
N LEU A 275 -3.75 13.15 7.75
CA LEU A 275 -3.28 11.78 7.62
C LEU A 275 -4.08 11.07 6.52
N ALA A 276 -5.41 11.22 6.52
CA ALA A 276 -6.26 10.69 5.46
C ALA A 276 -5.84 11.17 4.07
N ARG A 277 -5.59 12.48 3.94
CA ARG A 277 -5.18 13.14 2.71
C ARG A 277 -3.88 12.56 2.15
N ASN A 278 -2.83 12.56 2.96
CA ASN A 278 -1.48 12.15 2.51
C ASN A 278 -1.42 10.64 2.21
N THR A 279 -2.20 9.83 2.94
CA THR A 279 -2.16 8.37 2.83
C THR A 279 -2.99 7.84 1.67
N PHE A 280 -4.18 8.41 1.40
CA PHE A 280 -5.10 7.85 0.39
C PHE A 280 -5.74 8.89 -0.54
N ALA A 281 -6.06 10.10 -0.09
CA ALA A 281 -6.71 11.08 -0.98
C ALA A 281 -5.79 11.52 -2.13
N GLU A 282 -4.56 11.95 -1.84
CA GLU A 282 -3.61 12.40 -2.86
C GLU A 282 -3.17 11.26 -3.80
N PRO A 283 -2.89 10.03 -3.32
CA PRO A 283 -2.58 8.91 -4.19
C PRO A 283 -3.74 8.46 -5.10
N SER A 284 -5.01 8.69 -4.70
CA SER A 284 -6.19 8.27 -5.47
C SER A 284 -6.19 8.80 -6.91
N ALA A 285 -5.74 10.05 -7.10
CA ALA A 285 -5.73 10.68 -8.43
C ALA A 285 -4.76 9.99 -9.40
N GLY A 286 -3.53 9.69 -8.98
CA GLY A 286 -2.56 8.95 -9.80
C GLY A 286 -2.99 7.50 -10.04
N MET A 287 -3.89 6.99 -9.20
CA MET A 287 -4.57 5.71 -9.34
C MET A 287 -5.80 5.79 -10.26
N GLU A 288 -6.19 6.96 -10.77
CA GLU A 288 -7.43 7.09 -11.57
C GLU A 288 -8.67 6.59 -10.81
N VAL A 289 -8.68 6.76 -9.48
CA VAL A 289 -9.79 6.39 -8.59
C VAL A 289 -10.34 7.67 -7.97
N HIS A 290 -11.66 7.79 -7.95
CA HIS A 290 -12.32 8.90 -7.28
C HIS A 290 -12.24 8.74 -5.76
N TYR A 291 -11.96 9.83 -5.06
CA TYR A 291 -11.86 9.85 -3.60
C TYR A 291 -13.05 10.58 -2.98
N LEU A 292 -13.65 9.96 -1.97
CA LEU A 292 -14.63 10.59 -1.09
C LEU A 292 -14.22 10.43 0.36
N GLU A 293 -14.33 11.51 1.12
CA GLU A 293 -14.07 11.52 2.56
C GLU A 293 -15.37 11.50 3.35
N TYR A 294 -15.42 10.66 4.37
CA TYR A 294 -16.44 10.67 5.40
C TYR A 294 -15.79 10.90 6.76
N ALA A 295 -15.82 12.15 7.25
CA ALA A 295 -15.31 12.49 8.56
C ALA A 295 -16.31 12.11 9.67
N VAL A 296 -15.84 11.30 10.61
CA VAL A 296 -16.60 10.84 11.79
C VAL A 296 -16.76 12.00 12.78
N GLN A 297 -17.99 12.22 13.22
CA GLN A 297 -18.39 13.18 14.24
C GLN A 297 -18.36 12.57 15.64
N LEU A 298 -18.52 13.42 16.65
CA LEU A 298 -18.39 13.05 18.06
C LEU A 298 -19.38 11.96 18.49
N ASP A 299 -20.60 11.99 17.96
CA ASP A 299 -21.67 11.01 18.19
C ASP A 299 -21.49 9.71 17.39
N GLU A 300 -20.52 9.68 16.48
CA GLU A 300 -20.21 8.53 15.62
C GLU A 300 -18.94 7.78 16.08
N THR A 301 -18.26 8.22 17.14
CA THR A 301 -17.06 7.55 17.69
C THR A 301 -17.37 6.85 19.01
N THR A 302 -16.80 5.66 19.20
CA THR A 302 -16.87 4.95 20.49
C THR A 302 -16.01 5.58 21.58
N LEU A 303 -15.20 6.61 21.28
CA LEU A 303 -14.44 7.33 22.31
C LEU A 303 -15.36 8.06 23.29
N SER A 304 -16.55 8.46 22.84
CA SER A 304 -17.59 9.06 23.70
C SER A 304 -18.07 8.12 24.81
N GLU A 305 -17.94 6.80 24.60
CA GLU A 305 -18.29 5.75 25.57
C GLU A 305 -17.12 5.48 26.55
N GLN A 306 -15.89 5.88 26.20
CA GLN A 306 -14.66 5.59 26.94
C GLN A 306 -14.15 6.76 27.78
N TYR A 307 -14.52 7.99 27.42
CA TYR A 307 -14.01 9.20 28.03
C TYR A 307 -15.16 10.11 28.49
N PRO A 308 -15.01 10.81 29.63
CA PRO A 308 -15.93 11.87 30.04
C PRO A 308 -16.09 12.94 28.95
N SER A 309 -17.27 13.55 28.87
CA SER A 309 -17.63 14.52 27.82
C SER A 309 -16.76 15.79 27.76
N ASP A 310 -16.04 16.10 28.83
CA ASP A 310 -15.11 17.22 28.99
C ASP A 310 -13.64 16.81 28.80
N HIS A 311 -13.35 15.51 28.64
CA HIS A 311 -11.99 15.01 28.50
C HIS A 311 -11.32 15.54 27.21
N PRO A 312 -10.00 15.89 27.23
CA PRO A 312 -9.31 16.47 26.08
C PRO A 312 -9.37 15.62 24.80
N VAL A 313 -9.46 14.29 24.93
CA VAL A 313 -9.64 13.37 23.78
C VAL A 313 -10.87 13.72 22.93
N LEU A 314 -11.92 14.24 23.56
CA LEU A 314 -13.17 14.62 22.88
C LEU A 314 -13.28 16.14 22.64
N ARG A 315 -12.66 16.97 23.49
CA ARG A 315 -12.80 18.43 23.42
C ARG A 315 -11.65 19.15 22.72
N ASP A 316 -10.43 18.66 22.89
CA ASP A 316 -9.23 19.23 22.27
C ASP A 316 -8.33 18.13 21.71
N PRO A 317 -8.69 17.55 20.55
CA PRO A 317 -7.86 16.52 19.95
C PRO A 317 -6.41 16.96 19.70
N MET A 318 -6.16 18.25 19.48
CA MET A 318 -4.81 18.76 19.24
C MET A 318 -3.89 18.64 20.47
N ALA A 319 -4.44 18.65 21.68
CA ALA A 319 -3.66 18.35 22.89
C ALA A 319 -3.06 16.93 22.86
N ILE A 320 -3.76 15.96 22.27
CA ILE A 320 -3.24 14.61 22.08
C ILE A 320 -2.22 14.56 20.94
N HIS A 321 -2.43 15.31 19.85
CA HIS A 321 -1.44 15.41 18.76
C HIS A 321 -0.10 15.95 19.26
N LYS A 322 -0.12 16.95 20.15
CA LYS A 322 1.09 17.54 20.76
C LYS A 322 1.90 16.56 21.61
N GLN A 323 1.31 15.44 22.04
CA GLN A 323 2.00 14.37 22.77
C GLN A 323 2.74 13.40 21.83
N GLY A 324 2.67 13.62 20.51
CA GLY A 324 3.38 12.86 19.50
C GLY A 324 2.59 11.69 18.93
N TRP A 325 3.20 11.04 17.95
CA TRP A 325 2.56 9.99 17.13
C TRP A 325 2.00 8.83 17.94
N ASN A 326 2.73 8.36 18.97
CA ASN A 326 2.30 7.22 19.77
C ASN A 326 0.99 7.50 20.53
N ALA A 327 0.83 8.70 21.10
CA ALA A 327 -0.39 9.08 21.80
C ALA A 327 -1.57 9.23 20.84
N LEU A 328 -1.34 9.88 19.68
CA LEU A 328 -2.32 10.02 18.61
C LEU A 328 -2.78 8.65 18.09
N LYS A 329 -1.84 7.77 17.71
CA LYS A 329 -2.12 6.42 17.22
C LYS A 329 -2.89 5.62 18.26
N THR A 330 -2.42 5.60 19.50
CA THR A 330 -3.06 4.81 20.56
C THR A 330 -4.50 5.26 20.78
N THR A 331 -4.73 6.57 20.83
CA THR A 331 -6.05 7.14 21.13
C THR A 331 -7.00 7.04 19.93
N TYR A 332 -6.60 7.62 18.80
CA TYR A 332 -7.49 7.81 17.66
C TYR A 332 -7.36 6.74 16.58
N LEU A 333 -6.35 5.89 16.62
CA LEU A 333 -6.30 4.76 15.69
C LEU A 333 -6.63 3.47 16.45
N ASP A 334 -5.99 3.15 17.55
CA ASP A 334 -6.11 1.81 18.14
C ASP A 334 -7.34 1.64 19.04
N LYS A 335 -7.72 2.67 19.81
CA LYS A 335 -8.77 2.57 20.84
C LYS A 335 -10.17 2.97 20.39
N GLN A 336 -10.34 3.50 19.18
CA GLN A 336 -11.67 3.90 18.69
C GLN A 336 -12.20 2.94 17.64
N ASN A 337 -13.50 2.69 17.69
CA ASN A 337 -14.30 2.19 16.58
C ASN A 337 -15.30 3.28 16.17
N VAL A 338 -15.97 3.10 15.04
CA VAL A 338 -16.83 4.12 14.46
C VAL A 338 -18.21 3.57 14.15
N ARG A 339 -19.22 4.43 14.25
CA ARG A 339 -20.62 4.15 13.98
C ARG A 339 -21.17 5.22 13.04
N PRO A 340 -20.80 5.21 11.74
CA PRO A 340 -21.26 6.23 10.79
C PRO A 340 -22.78 6.38 10.78
N HIS A 341 -23.24 7.62 10.82
CA HIS A 341 -24.64 8.02 10.75
C HIS A 341 -25.20 7.72 9.36
N LEU A 342 -26.15 6.79 9.29
CA LEU A 342 -26.64 6.23 8.04
C LEU A 342 -27.20 7.30 7.09
N GLY A 343 -27.87 8.35 7.60
CA GLY A 343 -28.39 9.44 6.78
C GLY A 343 -27.30 10.30 6.11
N ARG A 344 -26.16 10.48 6.78
CA ARG A 344 -25.02 11.23 6.22
C ARG A 344 -24.24 10.33 5.26
N LEU A 345 -23.99 9.08 5.66
CA LEU A 345 -23.29 8.10 4.83
C LEU A 345 -24.06 7.81 3.53
N LYS A 346 -25.40 7.78 3.59
CA LYS A 346 -26.27 7.70 2.41
C LYS A 346 -25.94 8.77 1.38
N ASN A 347 -25.74 10.02 1.82
CA ASN A 347 -25.40 11.12 0.92
C ASN A 347 -24.04 10.89 0.24
N THR A 348 -23.05 10.38 0.98
CA THR A 348 -21.74 9.99 0.42
C THR A 348 -21.87 8.87 -0.60
N PHE A 349 -22.68 7.84 -0.33
CA PHE A 349 -22.91 6.76 -1.30
C PHE A 349 -23.68 7.20 -2.55
N LEU A 350 -24.64 8.12 -2.41
CA LEU A 350 -25.29 8.76 -3.57
C LEU A 350 -24.31 9.59 -4.39
N GLN A 351 -23.34 10.26 -3.74
CA GLN A 351 -22.28 10.96 -4.45
C GLN A 351 -21.34 9.98 -5.17
N ALA A 352 -20.99 8.87 -4.53
CA ALA A 352 -20.19 7.80 -5.15
C ALA A 352 -20.89 7.27 -6.41
N LEU A 353 -22.20 7.00 -6.36
CA LEU A 353 -22.97 6.56 -7.54
C LEU A 353 -22.82 7.53 -8.72
N LYS A 354 -22.93 8.84 -8.47
CA LYS A 354 -22.84 9.88 -9.51
C LYS A 354 -21.44 9.99 -10.14
N MET A 355 -20.41 9.53 -9.44
CA MET A 355 -19.03 9.55 -9.91
C MET A 355 -18.69 8.32 -10.76
N LEU A 356 -19.49 7.26 -10.68
CA LEU A 356 -19.23 6.06 -11.47
C LEU A 356 -19.43 6.35 -12.96
N PRO A 357 -18.65 5.72 -13.85
CA PRO A 357 -18.86 5.84 -15.29
C PRO A 357 -20.28 5.41 -15.64
N HIS A 358 -21.10 6.36 -16.04
CA HIS A 358 -22.40 6.12 -16.65
C HIS A 358 -22.16 6.08 -18.15
N GLY A 359 -22.60 5.03 -18.84
CA GLY A 359 -22.40 4.87 -20.30
C GLY A 359 -23.20 5.86 -21.15
N ARG A 360 -23.34 7.11 -20.73
CA ARG A 360 -23.77 8.20 -21.61
C ARG A 360 -22.53 8.79 -22.23
N ASP A 361 -22.26 8.39 -23.46
CA ASP A 361 -21.67 9.32 -24.42
C ASP A 361 -22.60 10.55 -24.46
N ASP A 362 -22.07 11.68 -24.00
CA ASP A 362 -22.24 13.03 -24.55
C ASP A 362 -21.34 14.02 -23.77
#